data_AF-A0A431ICW6-F1
#
_entry.id   AF-A0A431ICW6-F1
#
_cell.length_a   1.000
_cell.length_b   1.000
_cell.length_c   1.000
_cell.angle_alpha   90.00
_cell.angle_beta   90.00
_cell.angle_gamma   90.00
#
_symmetry.space_group_name_H-M   'P 1'
#
loop_
_entity.id
_entity.type
_entity.pdbx_description
1 polymer ?
#
loop_
_entity_poly.entity_id
_entity_poly.type
_entity_poly.pdbx_seq_one_letter_code
_entity_poly.pdbx_strand_id
1 'polypeptide(L)'
;MNDDLKELKEVLAFGFDGMDAFKLAAEDKEFSISDLKYLFPLYSSARAAIDNIGNPWERFQALNSDERFELLQYVKERFDIADEELELIIEDTLTAVGANVQLVKRWTARFKKPETTQDEA
;
A
#
# COMPACT_ATOMS: atom_id res chain seq x y z
N MET A 1 3.06 -7.92 20.98
CA MET A 1 2.30 -7.55 19.76
C MET A 1 3.07 -8.18 18.61
N ASN A 2 2.42 -9.02 17.81
CA ASN A 2 3.08 -9.69 16.69
C ASN A 2 3.44 -8.65 15.63
N ASP A 3 4.70 -8.60 15.20
CA ASP A 3 5.19 -7.61 14.22
C ASP A 3 4.45 -7.78 12.87
N ASP A 4 4.02 -9.00 12.53
CA ASP A 4 3.28 -9.29 11.30
C ASP A 4 1.90 -8.61 11.25
N LEU A 5 1.15 -8.68 12.35
CA LEU A 5 -0.18 -8.06 12.43
C LEU A 5 -0.09 -6.54 12.35
N LYS A 6 0.92 -5.95 13.00
CA LYS A 6 1.18 -4.52 12.93
C LYS A 6 1.51 -4.09 11.50
N GLU A 7 2.43 -4.79 10.85
CA GLU A 7 2.83 -4.49 9.47
C GLU A 7 1.64 -4.65 8.50
N LEU A 8 0.79 -5.66 8.67
CA LEU A 8 -0.43 -5.82 7.87
C LEU A 8 -1.38 -4.63 8.02
N LYS A 9 -1.59 -4.13 9.25
CA LYS A 9 -2.41 -2.93 9.48
C LYS A 9 -1.81 -1.70 8.77
N GLU A 10 -0.49 -1.55 8.79
CA GLU A 10 0.20 -0.47 8.07
C GLU A 10 0.04 -0.60 6.54
N VAL A 11 0.12 -1.82 5.98
CA VAL A 11 -0.13 -2.08 4.55
C VAL A 11 -1.56 -1.73 4.16
N LEU A 12 -2.53 -2.15 4.98
CA LEU A 12 -3.95 -1.87 4.73
C LEU A 12 -4.24 -0.37 4.84
N ALA A 13 -3.70 0.32 5.85
CA ALA A 13 -3.81 1.77 5.97
C ALA A 13 -3.29 2.46 4.70
N PHE A 14 -2.10 2.08 4.23
CA PHE A 14 -1.52 2.61 3.00
C PHE A 14 -2.42 2.38 1.78
N GLY A 15 -2.98 1.17 1.63
CA GLY A 15 -3.89 0.84 0.53
C GLY A 15 -5.17 1.67 0.57
N PHE A 16 -5.81 1.77 1.73
CA PHE A 16 -7.06 2.51 1.90
C PHE A 16 -6.85 4.03 1.73
N ASP A 17 -5.80 4.59 2.31
CA ASP A 17 -5.46 6.01 2.17
C ASP A 17 -5.12 6.36 0.72
N GLY A 18 -4.48 5.44 -0.01
CA GLY A 18 -4.23 5.59 -1.44
C GLY A 18 -5.52 5.68 -2.24
N MET A 19 -6.50 4.82 -1.94
CA MET A 19 -7.81 4.85 -2.60
C MET A 19 -8.60 6.11 -2.26
N ASP A 20 -8.53 6.61 -1.04
CA ASP A 20 -9.19 7.87 -0.67
C ASP A 20 -8.54 9.08 -1.36
N ALA A 21 -7.21 9.07 -1.51
CA ALA A 21 -6.51 10.08 -2.33
C ALA A 21 -6.96 10.02 -3.80
N PHE A 22 -7.16 8.82 -4.36
CA PHE A 22 -7.72 8.68 -5.71
C PHE A 22 -9.17 9.18 -5.81
N LYS A 23 -10.02 8.92 -4.82
CA LYS A 23 -11.40 9.44 -4.79
C LYS A 23 -11.40 10.97 -4.76
N LEU A 24 -10.61 11.59 -3.90
CA LEU A 24 -10.46 13.04 -3.82
C LEU A 24 -9.96 13.63 -5.13
N ALA A 25 -8.97 13.00 -5.77
CA ALA A 25 -8.48 13.41 -7.08
C ALA A 25 -9.52 13.23 -8.21
N ALA A 26 -10.50 12.34 -8.03
CA ALA A 26 -11.54 12.05 -9.01
C ALA A 26 -12.82 12.89 -8.82
N GLU A 27 -13.01 13.56 -7.67
CA GLU A 27 -14.21 14.37 -7.40
C GLU A 27 -14.39 15.50 -8.43
N ASP A 28 -13.30 16.07 -8.94
CA ASP A 28 -13.33 17.13 -9.95
C ASP A 28 -13.24 16.60 -11.40
N LYS A 29 -13.31 15.28 -11.63
CA LYS A 29 -13.19 14.58 -12.93
C LYS A 29 -11.89 14.86 -13.72
N GLU A 30 -10.95 15.59 -13.16
CA GLU A 30 -9.66 15.91 -13.77
C GLU A 30 -8.52 15.45 -12.86
N PHE A 31 -7.72 14.50 -13.32
CA PHE A 31 -6.47 14.15 -12.64
C PHE A 31 -5.41 15.19 -12.99
N SER A 32 -5.16 16.13 -12.09
CA SER A 32 -4.17 17.18 -12.27
C SER A 32 -2.81 16.77 -11.69
N ILE A 33 -1.71 17.35 -12.20
CA ILE A 33 -0.37 17.18 -11.60
C ILE A 33 -0.38 17.61 -10.12
N SER A 34 -1.29 18.51 -9.72
CA SER A 34 -1.43 18.94 -8.34
C SER A 34 -1.98 17.85 -7.43
N ASP A 35 -2.68 16.85 -7.96
CA ASP A 35 -3.22 15.71 -7.18
C ASP A 35 -2.15 14.68 -6.84
N LEU A 36 -1.03 14.69 -7.56
CA LEU A 36 0.16 13.91 -7.21
C LEU A 36 0.69 14.26 -5.82
N LYS A 37 0.39 15.45 -5.29
CA LYS A 37 0.78 15.87 -3.92
C LYS A 37 0.11 15.02 -2.83
N TYR A 38 -1.07 14.45 -3.10
CA TYR A 38 -1.77 13.57 -2.15
C TYR A 38 -1.24 12.14 -2.21
N LEU A 39 -0.65 11.75 -3.35
CA LEU A 39 -0.01 10.46 -3.55
C LEU A 39 1.47 10.46 -3.11
N PHE A 40 2.11 11.63 -3.05
CA PHE A 40 3.53 11.76 -2.69
C PHE A 40 3.87 11.29 -1.26
N PRO A 41 3.07 11.60 -0.21
CA PRO A 41 3.26 11.05 1.13
C PRO A 41 3.19 9.52 1.13
N LEU A 42 2.24 8.95 0.37
CA LEU A 42 2.09 7.51 0.15
C LEU A 42 3.42 6.91 -0.34
N TYR A 43 4.01 7.44 -1.41
CA TYR A 43 5.26 6.88 -1.95
C TYR A 43 6.50 7.12 -1.06
N SER A 44 6.50 8.18 -0.25
CA SER A 44 7.60 8.47 0.68
C SER A 44 7.63 7.52 1.88
N SER A 45 6.47 7.14 2.42
CA SER A 45 6.35 6.09 3.45
C SER A 45 6.52 4.69 2.85
N ALA A 46 6.18 4.52 1.57
CA ALA A 46 6.32 3.25 0.87
C ALA A 46 7.77 2.80 0.73
N ARG A 47 8.80 3.65 0.78
CA ARG A 47 10.19 3.18 0.58
C ARG A 47 10.66 2.23 1.69
N ALA A 48 10.37 2.55 2.94
CA ALA A 48 10.68 1.66 4.07
C ALA A 48 9.75 0.43 4.09
N ALA A 49 8.48 0.60 3.69
CA ALA A 49 7.54 -0.50 3.55
C ALA A 49 7.99 -1.47 2.44
N ILE A 50 8.22 -1.02 1.20
CA ILE A 50 8.62 -1.79 0.00
C ILE A 50 9.87 -2.65 0.21
N ASP A 51 10.83 -2.16 1.00
CA ASP A 51 12.10 -2.83 1.24
C ASP A 51 12.00 -3.92 2.33
N ASN A 52 11.02 -3.83 3.26
CA ASN A 52 10.85 -4.77 4.38
C ASN A 52 9.49 -5.50 4.44
N ILE A 53 8.53 -5.22 3.53
CA ILE A 53 7.14 -5.72 3.62
C ILE A 53 7.04 -7.25 3.54
N GLY A 54 8.07 -7.94 3.04
CA GLY A 54 7.97 -9.38 2.73
C GLY A 54 6.83 -9.66 1.76
N ASN A 55 6.06 -10.72 1.99
CA ASN A 55 4.83 -11.00 1.25
C ASN A 55 3.61 -10.80 2.17
N PRO A 56 2.85 -9.69 2.04
CA PRO A 56 1.70 -9.40 2.89
C PRO A 56 0.62 -10.49 2.81
N TRP A 57 0.50 -11.18 1.67
CA TRP A 57 -0.42 -12.30 1.53
C TRP A 57 -0.03 -13.48 2.42
N GLU A 58 1.26 -13.85 2.43
CA GLU A 58 1.74 -14.94 3.28
C GLU A 58 1.55 -14.62 4.76
N ARG A 59 1.80 -13.36 5.16
CA ARG A 59 1.55 -12.92 6.54
C ARG A 59 0.08 -12.99 6.92
N PHE A 60 -0.82 -12.58 6.02
CA PHE A 60 -2.26 -12.67 6.25
C PHE A 60 -2.73 -14.12 6.43
N GLN A 61 -2.22 -15.04 5.62
CA GLN A 61 -2.53 -16.47 5.72
C GLN A 61 -1.92 -17.14 6.95
N ALA A 62 -0.84 -16.57 7.51
CA ALA A 62 -0.18 -17.07 8.71
C ALA A 62 -0.82 -16.60 10.02
N LEU A 63 -1.79 -15.66 9.96
CA LEU A 63 -2.47 -15.19 11.15
C LEU A 63 -3.24 -16.31 11.84
N ASN A 64 -3.15 -16.35 13.17
CA ASN A 64 -4.04 -17.18 13.96
C ASN A 64 -5.43 -16.53 14.07
N SER A 65 -6.41 -17.26 14.64
CA SER A 65 -7.79 -16.80 14.73
C SER A 65 -7.97 -15.48 15.49
N ASP A 66 -7.22 -15.26 16.57
CA ASP A 66 -7.31 -14.04 17.38
C ASP A 66 -6.74 -12.83 16.61
N GLU A 67 -5.61 -13.04 15.92
CA GLU A 67 -4.99 -12.01 15.09
C GLU A 67 -5.85 -11.65 13.88
N ARG A 68 -6.48 -12.65 13.26
CA ARG A 68 -7.39 -12.45 12.13
C ARG A 68 -8.64 -11.69 12.58
N PHE A 69 -9.17 -12.01 13.75
CA PHE A 69 -10.25 -11.25 14.37
C PHE A 69 -9.84 -9.79 14.65
N GLU A 70 -8.65 -9.56 15.22
CA GLU A 70 -8.14 -8.21 15.50
C GLU A 70 -7.96 -7.39 14.21
N LEU A 71 -7.48 -8.01 13.13
CA LEU A 71 -7.36 -7.37 11.82
C LEU A 71 -8.74 -7.01 11.24
N LEU A 72 -9.71 -7.92 11.34
CA LEU A 72 -11.09 -7.67 10.90
C LEU A 72 -11.74 -6.51 11.66
N GLN A 73 -11.57 -6.46 13.00
CA GLN A 73 -12.09 -5.34 13.78
C GLN A 73 -11.46 -4.01 13.35
N TYR A 74 -10.14 -4.00 13.10
CA TYR A 74 -9.44 -2.81 12.59
C TYR A 74 -10.01 -2.33 11.25
N VAL A 75 -10.32 -3.23 10.32
CA VAL A 75 -10.90 -2.85 9.02
C VAL A 75 -12.36 -2.42 9.17
N LYS A 76 -13.11 -3.05 10.08
CA LYS A 76 -14.49 -2.70 10.41
C LYS A 76 -14.63 -1.29 10.99
N GLU A 77 -13.64 -0.80 11.72
CA GLU A 77 -13.60 0.60 12.18
C GLU A 77 -13.64 1.60 11.00
N ARG A 78 -13.18 1.19 9.82
CA ARG A 78 -13.15 2.02 8.60
C ARG A 78 -14.32 1.76 7.67
N PHE A 79 -14.81 0.53 7.58
CA PHE A 79 -15.88 0.12 6.67
C PHE A 79 -17.06 -0.47 7.43
N ASP A 80 -18.22 0.18 7.34
CA ASP A 80 -19.48 -0.31 7.92
C ASP A 80 -20.15 -1.32 6.99
N ILE A 81 -19.53 -2.50 6.84
CA ILE A 81 -19.98 -3.59 5.95
C ILE A 81 -19.96 -4.95 6.66
N ALA A 82 -20.49 -5.99 6.00
CA ALA A 82 -20.54 -7.35 6.55
C ALA A 82 -19.13 -7.98 6.68
N ASP A 83 -18.95 -8.89 7.64
CA ASP A 83 -17.64 -9.46 7.95
C ASP A 83 -17.05 -10.26 6.78
N GLU A 84 -17.90 -10.94 5.99
CA GLU A 84 -17.45 -11.64 4.78
C GLU A 84 -16.94 -10.67 3.70
N GLU A 85 -17.48 -9.46 3.65
CA GLU A 85 -17.02 -8.42 2.73
C GLU A 85 -15.74 -7.74 3.23
N LEU A 86 -15.52 -7.67 4.55
CA LEU A 86 -14.27 -7.16 5.13
C LEU A 86 -13.07 -8.02 4.72
N GLU A 87 -13.21 -9.35 4.71
CA GLU A 87 -12.14 -10.25 4.24
C GLU A 87 -11.79 -9.98 2.78
N LEU A 88 -12.79 -9.85 1.91
CA LEU A 88 -12.55 -9.52 0.50
C LEU A 88 -11.81 -8.19 0.33
N ILE A 89 -12.21 -7.15 1.08
CA ILE A 89 -11.51 -5.86 1.04
C ILE A 89 -10.05 -5.99 1.48
N ILE A 90 -9.77 -6.78 2.52
CA ILE A 90 -8.39 -7.05 2.97
C ILE A 90 -7.61 -7.72 1.84
N GLU A 91 -8.13 -8.82 1.31
CA GLU A 91 -7.45 -9.62 0.29
C GLU A 91 -7.16 -8.82 -1.00
N ASP A 92 -8.15 -8.08 -1.49
CA ASP A 92 -8.02 -7.22 -2.67
C ASP A 92 -7.01 -6.10 -2.45
N THR A 93 -7.01 -5.49 -1.26
CA THR A 93 -6.08 -4.41 -0.91
C THR A 93 -4.65 -4.94 -0.84
N LEU A 94 -4.41 -6.06 -0.16
CA LEU A 94 -3.09 -6.68 -0.08
C LEU A 94 -2.57 -7.08 -1.47
N THR A 95 -3.44 -7.63 -2.31
CA THR A 95 -3.12 -7.99 -3.70
C THR A 95 -2.74 -6.76 -4.52
N ALA A 96 -3.54 -5.70 -4.45
CA ALA A 96 -3.30 -4.46 -5.18
C ALA A 96 -1.99 -3.79 -4.73
N VAL A 97 -1.75 -3.69 -3.42
CA VAL A 97 -0.51 -3.11 -2.89
C VAL A 97 0.69 -3.96 -3.31
N GLY A 98 0.63 -5.28 -3.16
CA GLY A 98 1.70 -6.19 -3.59
C GLY A 98 2.04 -6.05 -5.07
N ALA A 99 1.03 -5.98 -5.94
CA ALA A 99 1.21 -5.78 -7.38
C ALA A 99 1.86 -4.42 -7.70
N ASN A 100 1.43 -3.34 -7.03
CA ASN A 100 2.02 -2.02 -7.19
C ASN A 100 3.49 -1.98 -6.75
N VAL A 101 3.83 -2.62 -5.64
CA VAL A 101 5.22 -2.75 -5.19
C VAL A 101 6.09 -3.46 -6.23
N GLN A 102 5.59 -4.57 -6.79
CA GLN A 102 6.29 -5.30 -7.84
C GLN A 102 6.47 -4.47 -9.12
N LEU A 103 5.46 -3.69 -9.50
CA LEU A 103 5.54 -2.78 -10.64
C LEU A 103 6.60 -1.70 -10.43
N VAL A 104 6.61 -1.06 -9.26
CA VAL A 104 7.61 -0.05 -8.89
C VAL A 104 9.02 -0.64 -8.92
N LYS A 105 9.23 -1.82 -8.32
CA LYS A 105 10.53 -2.54 -8.38
C LYS A 105 10.99 -2.78 -9.83
N ARG A 106 10.07 -3.17 -10.71
CA ARG A 106 10.37 -3.39 -12.13
C ARG A 106 10.73 -2.09 -12.86
N TRP A 107 10.10 -0.98 -12.54
CA TRP A 107 10.37 0.32 -13.14
C TRP A 107 11.71 0.89 -12.64
N THR A 108 11.96 0.88 -11.33
CA THR A 108 13.22 1.38 -10.74
C THR A 108 14.43 0.61 -11.24
N ALA A 109 14.32 -0.70 -11.44
CA ALA A 109 15.39 -1.50 -12.06
C ALA A 109 15.70 -1.11 -13.52
N ARG A 110 14.78 -0.40 -14.20
CA ARG A 110 14.93 0.05 -15.60
C ARG A 110 15.31 1.53 -15.73
N PHE A 111 15.19 2.31 -14.67
CA PHE A 111 15.77 3.65 -14.63
C PHE A 111 17.29 3.51 -14.54
N LYS A 112 17.98 3.62 -15.69
CA LYS A 112 19.42 3.88 -15.71
C LYS A 112 19.65 5.19 -14.95
N LYS A 113 20.54 5.18 -13.95
CA LYS A 113 21.09 6.44 -13.42
C LYS A 113 21.56 7.26 -14.63
N PRO A 114 21.22 8.55 -14.73
CA PRO A 114 21.86 9.39 -15.74
C PRO A 114 23.36 9.25 -15.52
N GLU A 115 24.09 8.87 -16.57
CA GLU A 115 25.54 8.97 -16.56
C GLU A 115 25.83 10.43 -16.26
N THR A 116 26.35 10.70 -15.06
CA THR A 116 27.00 11.98 -14.80
C THR A 116 28.14 12.05 -15.79
N THR A 117 27.93 12.76 -16.89
CA THR A 117 29.02 13.32 -17.69
C THR A 117 29.82 14.16 -16.71
N GLN A 118 30.94 13.59 -16.25
CA GLN A 118 32.07 14.36 -15.76
C GLN A 118 32.58 15.16 -16.97
N ASP A 119 31.92 16.27 -17.25
CA ASP A 119 32.65 17.41 -17.76
C ASP A 119 33.42 17.96 -16.56
N GLU A 120 34.73 17.74 -16.55
CA GLU A 120 35.78 18.65 -16.03
C GLU A 120 37.09 17.87 -15.82
N ALA A 121 37.97 17.93 -16.83
CA ALA A 121 39.40 18.30 -16.70
C ALA A 121 40.05 18.39 -18.09
#